data_AF-A0A759R583-F1
#
_entry.id   AF-A0A759R583-F1
#
_cell.length_a   1.000
_cell.length_b   1.000
_cell.length_c   1.000
_cell.angle_alpha   90.00
_cell.angle_beta   90.00
_cell.angle_gamma   90.00
#
_symmetry.space_group_name_H-M   'P 1'
#
loop_
_entity.id
_entity.type
_entity.pdbx_description
1 polymer ?
#
loop_
_entity_poly.entity_id
_entity_poly.type
_entity_poly.pdbx_seq_one_letter_code
_entity_poly.pdbx_strand_id
1 'polypeptide(L)'
;MLRLLEEKIATPLGPLWVVCDEQFRLRAIEWEQYRDRMEQLLNIHYRHEGYERVSATNPGGLSDKLADYFAGNLAVIDTLETATGGTPFQREVWQALRAIPCGQVMHYGQLAAQLGR
;
A
#
# COMPACT_ATOMS: atom_id res chain seq x y z
N MET A 1 4.06 5.05 19.78
CA MET A 1 4.96 4.41 18.80
C MET A 1 4.11 3.49 17.93
N LEU A 2 4.16 3.65 16.62
CA LEU A 2 3.39 2.87 15.66
C LEU A 2 4.01 1.47 15.50
N ARG A 3 3.23 0.40 15.61
CA ARG A 3 3.71 -0.95 15.24
C ARG A 3 3.28 -1.27 13.81
N LEU A 4 4.26 -1.60 12.99
CA LEU A 4 4.07 -2.06 11.63
C LEU A 4 4.24 -3.57 11.58
N LEU A 5 3.14 -4.27 11.30
CA LEU A 5 3.14 -5.70 11.06
C LEU A 5 3.56 -5.93 9.61
N GLU A 6 4.53 -6.80 9.39
CA GLU A 6 5.03 -7.08 8.06
C GLU A 6 5.15 -8.56 7.75
N GLU A 7 4.84 -8.89 6.50
CA GLU A 7 5.04 -10.21 5.93
C GLU A 7 5.61 -10.08 4.52
N LYS A 8 6.43 -11.04 4.13
CA LYS A 8 6.86 -11.21 2.75
C LYS A 8 6.17 -12.41 2.14
N ILE A 9 5.46 -12.18 1.04
CA ILE A 9 4.73 -13.22 0.31
C ILE A 9 5.36 -13.46 -1.06
N ALA A 10 5.24 -14.69 -1.56
CA ALA A 10 5.58 -14.99 -2.95
C ALA A 10 4.41 -14.63 -3.86
N THR A 11 4.68 -13.97 -4.99
CA THR A 11 3.67 -13.66 -6.01
C THR A 11 4.20 -14.05 -7.40
N PRO A 12 3.34 -14.15 -8.43
CA PRO A 12 3.79 -14.41 -9.81
C PRO A 12 4.77 -13.37 -10.36
N LEU A 13 4.82 -12.16 -9.77
CA LEU A 13 5.71 -11.07 -10.19
C LEU A 13 6.97 -10.95 -9.32
N GLY A 14 7.14 -11.85 -8.34
CA GLY A 14 8.26 -11.85 -7.40
C GLY A 14 7.81 -11.66 -5.93
N PRO A 15 8.76 -11.67 -4.98
CA PRO A 15 8.44 -11.50 -3.57
C PRO A 15 7.95 -10.08 -3.25
N LEU A 16 6.84 -9.99 -2.54
CA LEU A 16 6.16 -8.73 -2.19
C LEU A 16 6.12 -8.56 -0.67
N TRP A 17 6.52 -7.39 -0.19
CA TRP A 17 6.33 -6.98 1.20
C TRP A 17 4.94 -6.38 1.40
N VAL A 18 4.28 -6.85 2.45
CA VAL A 18 2.97 -6.38 2.90
C VAL A 18 3.16 -5.79 4.29
N VAL A 19 2.91 -4.49 4.43
CA VAL A 19 3.13 -3.77 5.69
C VAL A 19 1.86 -3.04 6.09
N CYS A 20 1.35 -3.32 7.29
CA CYS A 20 0.15 -2.68 7.85
C CYS A 20 0.36 -2.21 9.28
N ASP A 21 -0.55 -1.36 9.78
CA ASP A 21 -0.61 -1.05 11.21
C ASP A 21 -1.38 -2.11 12.01
N GLU A 22 -1.48 -1.93 13.33
CA GLU A 22 -2.27 -2.80 14.23
C GLU A 22 -3.79 -2.75 13.99
N GLN A 23 -4.27 -1.81 13.17
CA GLN A 23 -5.67 -1.79 12.70
C GLN A 23 -5.80 -2.46 11.32
N PHE A 24 -4.75 -3.14 10.84
CA PHE A 24 -4.68 -3.82 9.56
C PHE A 24 -4.89 -2.91 8.34
N ARG A 25 -4.62 -1.62 8.47
CA ARG A 25 -4.60 -0.68 7.34
C ARG A 25 -3.22 -0.70 6.71
N LEU A 26 -3.17 -0.89 5.40
CA LEU A 26 -1.93 -0.90 4.63
C LEU A 26 -1.19 0.43 4.78
N ARG A 27 0.08 0.32 5.15
CA ARG A 27 1.04 1.43 5.26
C ARG A 27 2.05 1.39 4.12
N ALA A 28 2.42 0.19 3.64
CA ALA A 28 3.22 0.00 2.44
C ALA A 28 2.96 -1.35 1.76
N ILE A 29 3.16 -1.37 0.43
CA ILE A 29 3.29 -2.54 -0.42
C ILE A 29 4.52 -2.28 -1.28
N GLU A 30 5.52 -3.15 -1.27
CA GLU A 30 6.75 -2.94 -2.06
C GLU A 30 7.41 -4.25 -2.48
N TRP A 31 8.04 -4.27 -3.65
CA TRP A 31 8.79 -5.43 -4.13
C TRP A 31 10.09 -5.61 -3.34
N GLU A 32 10.50 -6.85 -3.09
CA GLU A 32 11.74 -7.16 -2.36
C GLU A 32 12.97 -6.44 -2.94
N GLN A 33 13.08 -6.33 -4.28
CA GLN A 33 14.20 -5.63 -4.92
C GLN A 33 14.28 -4.12 -4.60
N TYR A 34 13.22 -3.53 -4.06
CA TYR A 34 13.14 -2.12 -3.67
C TYR A 34 12.97 -1.94 -2.16
N ARG A 35 13.36 -2.95 -1.36
CA ARG A 35 13.27 -2.93 0.11
C ARG A 35 13.93 -1.69 0.73
N ASP A 36 15.11 -1.29 0.26
CA ASP A 36 15.81 -0.12 0.79
C ASP A 36 15.00 1.17 0.57
N ARG A 37 14.31 1.28 -0.57
CA ARG A 37 13.40 2.41 -0.86
C ARG A 37 12.18 2.38 0.07
N MET A 38 11.61 1.21 0.34
CA MET A 38 10.53 1.06 1.31
C MET A 38 10.94 1.62 2.67
N GLU A 39 12.10 1.21 3.18
CA GLU A 39 12.60 1.66 4.48
C GLU A 39 12.82 3.17 4.54
N GLN A 40 13.36 3.75 3.47
CA GLN A 40 13.48 5.20 3.35
C GLN A 40 12.12 5.90 3.43
N LEU A 41 11.10 5.39 2.72
CA LEU A 41 9.75 5.96 2.75
C LEU A 41 9.08 5.81 4.12
N LEU A 42 9.20 4.64 4.77
CA LEU A 42 8.69 4.44 6.14
C LEU A 42 9.34 5.43 7.11
N ASN A 43 10.65 5.65 6.98
CA ASN A 43 11.36 6.65 7.77
C ASN A 43 10.88 8.08 7.47
N ILE A 44 10.67 8.45 6.22
CA ILE A 44 10.13 9.76 5.85
C ILE A 44 8.77 9.99 6.52
N HIS A 45 7.91 8.98 6.52
CA HIS A 45 6.52 9.10 6.96
C HIS A 45 6.33 8.97 8.47
N TYR A 46 7.09 8.10 9.15
CA TYR A 46 6.75 7.66 10.51
C TYR A 46 7.88 7.86 11.53
N ARG A 47 9.08 8.31 11.14
CA ARG A 47 10.21 8.48 12.09
C ARG A 47 9.90 9.42 13.25
N HIS A 48 9.08 10.45 13.03
CA HIS A 48 8.81 11.49 14.03
C HIS A 48 7.96 10.95 15.19
N GLU A 49 6.99 10.09 14.91
CA GLU A 49 6.14 9.43 15.92
C GLU A 49 6.78 8.16 16.48
N GLY A 50 7.85 7.70 15.83
CA GLY A 50 8.51 6.42 16.08
C GLY A 50 7.68 5.25 15.57
N TYR A 51 8.34 4.30 14.94
CA TYR A 51 7.71 3.03 14.56
C TYR A 51 8.64 1.85 14.82
N GLU A 52 8.03 0.69 15.04
CA GLU A 52 8.72 -0.60 15.05
C GLU A 52 8.15 -1.51 13.97
N ARG A 53 8.97 -2.40 13.42
CA ARG A 53 8.57 -3.41 12.43
C ARG A 53 8.60 -4.77 13.09
N VAL A 54 7.51 -5.51 12.94
CA VAL A 54 7.30 -6.80 13.57
C VAL A 54 6.87 -7.78 12.50
N SER A 55 7.63 -8.87 12.36
CA SER A 55 7.24 -9.98 11.48
C SER A 55 5.91 -10.56 11.93
N ALA A 56 4.98 -10.73 11.00
CA ALA A 56 3.67 -11.32 11.21
C ALA A 56 3.39 -12.37 10.15
N THR A 57 2.39 -13.22 10.41
CA THR A 57 1.84 -14.15 9.43
C THR A 57 0.41 -13.74 9.13
N ASN A 58 0.13 -13.44 7.87
CA ASN A 58 -1.14 -13.00 7.32
C ASN A 58 -1.87 -11.94 8.18
N PRO A 59 -1.23 -10.79 8.49
CA PRO A 59 -1.82 -9.80 9.38
C PRO A 59 -3.14 -9.29 8.79
N GLY A 60 -4.24 -9.48 9.52
CA GLY A 60 -5.57 -9.05 9.10
C GLY A 60 -6.12 -9.73 7.83
N GLY A 61 -5.55 -10.87 7.41
CA GLY A 61 -5.95 -11.54 6.16
C GLY A 61 -5.42 -10.86 4.89
N LEU A 62 -4.52 -9.88 5.01
CA LEU A 62 -4.05 -9.06 3.89
C LEU A 62 -3.26 -9.87 2.87
N SER A 63 -2.49 -10.85 3.32
CA SER A 63 -1.66 -11.70 2.47
C SER A 63 -2.52 -12.63 1.62
N ASP A 64 -3.59 -13.19 2.19
CA ASP A 64 -4.56 -14.00 1.44
C ASP A 64 -5.30 -13.15 0.40
N LYS A 65 -5.73 -11.94 0.77
CA LYS A 65 -6.37 -11.01 -0.19
C LYS A 65 -5.46 -10.66 -1.35
N LEU A 66 -4.16 -10.48 -1.10
CA LEU A 66 -3.19 -10.23 -2.17
C LEU A 66 -2.96 -11.50 -3.01
N ALA A 67 -2.95 -12.68 -2.40
CA ALA A 67 -2.91 -13.94 -3.14
C ALA A 67 -4.14 -14.09 -4.06
N ASP A 68 -5.34 -13.78 -3.57
CA ASP A 68 -6.58 -13.78 -4.34
C ASP A 68 -6.53 -12.81 -5.53
N TYR A 69 -5.94 -11.62 -5.33
CA TYR A 69 -5.72 -10.65 -6.40
C TYR A 69 -4.88 -11.28 -7.53
N PHE A 70 -3.74 -11.90 -7.18
CA PHE A 70 -2.88 -12.56 -8.16
C PHE A 70 -3.48 -13.84 -8.75
N ALA A 71 -4.44 -14.47 -8.06
CA ALA A 71 -5.23 -15.58 -8.58
C ALA A 71 -6.35 -15.13 -9.55
N GLY A 72 -6.54 -13.83 -9.74
CA GLY A 72 -7.46 -13.25 -10.71
C GLY A 72 -8.70 -12.58 -10.12
N ASN A 73 -8.87 -12.58 -8.79
CA ASN A 73 -9.93 -11.81 -8.13
C ASN A 73 -9.50 -10.34 -7.98
N LEU A 74 -9.46 -9.60 -9.09
CA LEU A 74 -8.92 -8.24 -9.12
C LEU A 74 -9.69 -7.25 -8.23
N ALA A 75 -10.97 -7.50 -7.96
CA ALA A 75 -11.82 -6.64 -7.13
C ALA A 75 -11.49 -6.71 -5.63
N VAL A 76 -10.72 -7.71 -5.17
CA VAL A 76 -10.38 -7.85 -3.75
C VAL A 76 -9.58 -6.65 -3.21
N ILE A 77 -8.85 -5.96 -4.09
CA ILE A 77 -8.04 -4.78 -3.74
C ILE A 77 -8.89 -3.62 -3.21
N ASP A 78 -10.17 -3.54 -3.62
CA ASP A 78 -11.10 -2.51 -3.15
C ASP A 78 -11.44 -2.67 -1.67
N THR A 79 -11.26 -3.88 -1.12
CA THR A 79 -11.47 -4.19 0.30
C THR A 79 -10.27 -3.86 1.19
N LEU A 80 -9.16 -3.42 0.59
CA LEU A 80 -7.92 -3.12 1.31
C LEU A 80 -7.90 -1.66 1.76
N GLU A 81 -8.00 -1.45 3.06
CA GLU A 81 -7.87 -0.13 3.65
C GLU A 81 -6.41 0.34 3.66
N THR A 82 -6.19 1.63 3.39
CA THR A 82 -4.85 2.24 3.34
C THR A 82 -4.77 3.44 4.27
N ALA A 83 -3.64 3.61 4.95
CA ALA A 83 -3.37 4.76 5.81
C ALA A 83 -1.97 5.33 5.54
N THR A 84 -1.79 6.01 4.42
CA THR A 84 -0.48 6.52 3.96
C THR A 84 -0.03 7.80 4.70
N GLY A 85 1.27 7.93 5.02
CA GLY A 85 1.86 9.09 5.73
C GLY A 85 2.27 10.30 4.86
N GLY A 86 1.63 10.51 3.70
CA GLY A 86 1.94 11.61 2.76
C GLY A 86 1.30 12.95 3.10
N THR A 87 1.65 13.99 2.33
CA THR A 87 1.05 15.33 2.43
C THR A 87 -0.45 15.31 2.09
N PRO A 88 -1.24 16.33 2.48
CA PRO A 88 -2.65 16.40 2.11
C PRO A 88 -2.91 16.22 0.60
N PHE A 89 -2.08 16.88 -0.23
CA PHE A 89 -2.18 16.76 -1.68
C PHE A 89 -1.84 15.34 -2.19
N GLN A 90 -0.78 14.71 -1.65
CA GLN A 90 -0.47 13.32 -2.02
C GLN A 90 -1.61 12.36 -1.69
N ARG A 91 -2.25 12.53 -0.53
CA ARG A 91 -3.39 11.70 -0.13
C ARG A 91 -4.60 11.89 -1.04
N GLU A 92 -4.87 13.12 -1.46
CA GLU A 92 -5.92 13.43 -2.43
C GLU A 92 -5.66 12.74 -3.78
N VAL A 93 -4.42 12.84 -4.29
CA VAL A 93 -4.00 12.13 -5.51
C VAL A 93 -4.17 10.62 -5.37
N TRP A 94 -3.71 10.02 -4.27
CA TRP A 94 -3.83 8.57 -4.05
C TRP A 94 -5.28 8.12 -3.92
N GLN A 95 -6.15 8.92 -3.29
CA GLN A 95 -7.59 8.64 -3.25
C GLN A 95 -8.21 8.66 -4.64
N ALA A 96 -7.87 9.63 -5.48
CA ALA A 96 -8.35 9.69 -6.86
C ALA A 96 -7.85 8.50 -7.71
N LEU A 97 -6.59 8.07 -7.53
CA LEU A 97 -6.05 6.90 -8.24
C LEU A 97 -6.82 5.62 -7.91
N ARG A 98 -7.31 5.47 -6.68
CA ARG A 98 -8.13 4.30 -6.27
C ARG A 98 -9.51 4.27 -6.94
N ALA A 99 -9.96 5.36 -7.53
CA ALA A 99 -11.25 5.40 -8.24
C ALA A 99 -11.13 4.95 -9.71
N ILE A 100 -9.93 4.67 -10.22
CA ILE A 100 -9.73 4.15 -11.57
C ILE A 100 -10.18 2.69 -11.61
N PRO A 101 -11.17 2.32 -12.42
CA PRO A 101 -11.62 0.94 -12.51
C PRO A 101 -10.53 0.01 -13.05
N CYS A 102 -10.57 -1.25 -12.64
CA CYS A 102 -9.65 -2.27 -13.13
C CYS A 102 -9.70 -2.36 -14.68
N GLY A 103 -8.52 -2.43 -15.31
CA GLY A 103 -8.37 -2.47 -16.76
C GLY A 103 -8.55 -1.12 -17.47
N GLN A 104 -8.79 -0.04 -16.73
CA GLN A 104 -8.87 1.32 -17.28
C GLN A 104 -7.59 2.11 -16.99
N VAL A 105 -7.37 3.16 -17.78
CA VAL A 105 -6.24 4.07 -17.63
C VAL A 105 -6.74 5.50 -17.46
N MET A 106 -5.97 6.32 -16.76
CA MET A 106 -6.19 7.76 -16.65
C MET A 106 -4.88 8.49 -16.94
N HIS A 107 -4.95 9.55 -17.74
CA HIS A 107 -3.79 10.39 -18.01
C HIS A 107 -3.56 11.38 -16.87
N TYR A 108 -2.29 11.73 -16.62
CA TYR A 108 -1.92 12.70 -15.58
C TYR A 108 -2.65 14.04 -15.71
N GLY A 109 -2.86 14.55 -16.93
CA GLY A 109 -3.60 15.79 -17.15
C GLY A 109 -5.09 15.68 -16.80
N GLN A 110 -5.70 14.51 -16.99
CA GLN A 110 -7.10 14.26 -16.59
C GLN A 110 -7.22 14.21 -15.07
N LEU A 111 -6.28 13.54 -14.41
CA LEU A 111 -6.20 13.50 -12.95
C LEU A 111 -6.00 14.91 -12.37
N ALA A 112 -5.10 15.71 -12.95
CA ALA A 112 -4.88 17.09 -12.52
C ALA A 112 -6.16 17.94 -12.67
N ALA A 113 -6.82 17.87 -13.83
CA ALA A 113 -8.07 18.58 -14.07
C ALA A 113 -9.19 18.17 -13.10
N GLN A 114 -9.31 16.86 -12.81
CA GLN A 114 -10.27 16.34 -11.83
C GLN A 114 -10.03 16.89 -10.41
N LEU A 115 -8.76 17.12 -10.05
CA LEU A 115 -8.36 17.67 -8.75
C LEU A 115 -8.30 19.22 -8.75
N GLY A 116 -8.68 19.88 -9.85
CA GLY A 116 -8.64 21.34 -9.98
C GLY A 116 -7.22 21.93 -9.96
N ARG A 117 -6.26 21.21 -10.55
CA ARG A 117 -4.83 21.57 -10.61
C ARG A 117 -4.35 21.85 -12.03
#